data_AF-A0A5B7CN31-F1
#
_entry.id   AF-A0A5B7CN31-F1
#
_cell.length_a   1.000
_cell.length_b   1.000
_cell.length_c   1.000
_cell.angle_alpha   90.00
_cell.angle_beta   90.00
_cell.angle_gamma   90.00
#
_symmetry.space_group_name_H-M   'P 1'
#
loop_
_entity.id
_entity.type
_entity.pdbx_description
1 polymer ?
#
loop_
_entity_poly.entity_id
_entity_poly.type
_entity_poly.pdbx_seq_one_letter_code
_entity_poly.pdbx_strand_id
1 'polypeptide(L)'
;MPALVVFNRRWRIGSDDLVIPGIIEVILRSVWLGLTTAILVQHESDTSRCSHGSYLLRLFLLVSLVLLGVTLVITVMLVVHSSRGTIVNALPRKHVPALIVTRVVFGIPEVAWNIIGSVWILMGDIECEPDTALPMLMKALVTYTWVAIALILLGILLLFDPMKRPSRQGVVEGGTLGSHYIQLWEKRCRLLCCVRSHDDSISEAFKNVADVFASLFEDLDLVASDLAAALVLLRLKRKYEEQREESFRKIDRHLPISRSSTASIGTLQDEGRLPYQQSPRPEWMKVGSAEHFMKFAMASYGWPWFIYHNFCQGCCSLKAHLLCCSCCRSTPRYVMQDNCCLCHTAALKAITGLSEENITYITFHNKIYEVPFFIAIDDETQNVVLAIRGTLSLHDAITDLNAQCTVVEGEGLPAGCMAHKGMVIAARSVLTRLDESRALNEACSSRPGYGLVITGEWIRFTKKMFW
;
A
#
# COMPACT_ATOMS: atom_id res chain seq x y z
N MET A 1 4.78 17.13 -6.75
CA MET A 1 4.21 18.14 -7.67
C MET A 1 3.17 18.93 -6.90
N PRO A 2 3.08 20.26 -7.11
CA PRO A 2 2.14 21.07 -6.33
C PRO A 2 0.70 20.59 -6.55
N ALA A 3 -0.05 20.56 -5.46
CA ALA A 3 -1.46 20.20 -5.48
C ALA A 3 -2.26 21.11 -6.44
N LEU A 4 -3.15 20.52 -7.22
CA LEU A 4 -3.98 21.27 -8.16
C LEU A 4 -4.90 22.24 -7.39
N VAL A 5 -4.91 23.52 -7.79
CA VAL A 5 -5.81 24.54 -7.25
C VAL A 5 -6.86 24.90 -8.30
N VAL A 6 -8.12 24.61 -8.00
CA VAL A 6 -9.27 24.99 -8.84
C VAL A 6 -10.32 25.65 -7.94
N PHE A 7 -10.91 26.77 -8.39
CA PHE A 7 -11.89 27.55 -7.63
C PHE A 7 -11.41 28.01 -6.23
N ASN A 8 -10.13 28.40 -6.12
CA ASN A 8 -9.49 28.76 -4.84
C ASN A 8 -9.54 27.64 -3.78
N ARG A 9 -9.63 26.37 -4.20
CA ARG A 9 -9.56 25.19 -3.33
C ARG A 9 -8.47 24.24 -3.81
N ARG A 10 -7.78 23.60 -2.86
CA ARG A 10 -6.73 22.60 -3.12
C ARG A 10 -7.36 21.22 -3.31
N TRP A 11 -6.91 20.50 -4.34
CA TRP A 11 -7.28 19.12 -4.63
C TRP A 11 -6.11 18.21 -4.28
N ARG A 12 -6.38 16.97 -3.85
CA ARG A 12 -5.35 15.97 -3.49
C ARG A 12 -4.72 15.26 -4.68
N ILE A 13 -4.83 15.91 -5.83
CA ILE A 13 -4.38 15.42 -7.12
C ILE A 13 -3.44 16.47 -7.68
N GLY A 14 -2.32 16.01 -8.19
CA GLY A 14 -1.40 16.80 -8.99
C GLY A 14 -1.99 17.05 -10.37
N SER A 15 -1.63 18.16 -10.99
CA SER A 15 -2.03 18.45 -12.38
C SER A 15 -1.64 17.36 -13.39
N ASP A 16 -0.67 16.51 -13.03
CA ASP A 16 -0.11 15.38 -13.78
C ASP A 16 -0.83 14.05 -13.54
N ASP A 17 -1.55 13.87 -12.42
CA ASP A 17 -2.28 12.61 -12.19
C ASP A 17 -3.50 12.46 -13.11
N LEU A 18 -3.88 13.54 -13.82
CA LEU A 18 -4.98 13.53 -14.76
C LEU A 18 -4.65 12.83 -16.08
N VAL A 19 -3.38 12.50 -16.33
CA VAL A 19 -2.94 11.80 -17.56
C VAL A 19 -3.58 10.41 -17.66
N ILE A 20 -3.48 9.57 -16.63
CA ILE A 20 -3.96 8.18 -16.69
C ILE A 20 -5.49 8.12 -16.81
N PRO A 21 -6.28 8.77 -15.93
CA PRO A 21 -7.74 8.82 -16.08
C PRO A 21 -8.15 9.43 -17.41
N GLY A 22 -7.45 10.48 -17.87
CA GLY A 22 -7.72 11.13 -19.13
C GLY A 22 -7.44 10.23 -20.35
N ILE A 23 -6.38 9.43 -20.36
CA ILE A 23 -6.11 8.47 -21.44
C ILE A 23 -7.20 7.40 -21.50
N ILE A 24 -7.58 6.83 -20.34
CA ILE A 24 -8.66 5.83 -20.28
C ILE A 24 -9.95 6.43 -20.85
N GLU A 25 -10.27 7.66 -20.46
CA GLU A 25 -11.44 8.35 -20.97
C GLU A 25 -11.37 8.66 -22.47
N VAL A 26 -10.20 9.09 -22.98
CA VAL A 26 -9.99 9.32 -24.43
C VAL A 26 -10.25 8.03 -25.20
N ILE A 27 -9.74 6.90 -24.73
CA ILE A 27 -9.96 5.59 -25.37
C ILE A 27 -11.45 5.26 -25.39
N LEU A 28 -12.13 5.34 -24.24
CA LEU A 28 -13.55 5.03 -24.14
C LEU A 28 -14.40 5.97 -25.02
N ARG A 29 -14.18 7.28 -24.95
CA ARG A 29 -14.88 8.27 -25.80
C ARG A 29 -14.60 8.05 -27.29
N SER A 30 -13.38 7.68 -27.67
CA SER A 30 -13.03 7.41 -29.08
C SER A 30 -13.77 6.18 -29.62
N VAL A 31 -13.89 5.12 -28.82
CA VAL A 31 -14.66 3.92 -29.18
C VAL A 31 -16.14 4.27 -29.37
N TRP A 32 -16.74 5.02 -28.44
CA TRP A 32 -18.14 5.43 -28.53
C TRP A 32 -18.40 6.41 -29.69
N LEU A 33 -17.47 7.33 -29.96
CA LEU A 33 -17.54 8.23 -31.11
C LEU A 33 -17.50 7.42 -32.42
N GLY A 34 -16.59 6.45 -32.52
CA GLY A 34 -16.49 5.55 -33.67
C GLY A 34 -17.76 4.72 -33.88
N LEU A 35 -18.32 4.12 -32.82
CA LEU A 35 -19.56 3.36 -32.87
C LEU A 35 -20.75 4.22 -33.31
N THR A 36 -20.88 5.43 -32.74
CA THR A 36 -21.95 6.36 -33.08
C THR A 36 -21.85 6.83 -34.54
N THR A 37 -20.63 7.09 -35.01
CA THR A 37 -20.36 7.48 -36.42
C THR A 37 -20.67 6.33 -37.38
N ALA A 38 -20.20 5.11 -37.08
CA ALA A 38 -20.42 3.94 -37.91
C ALA A 38 -21.91 3.66 -38.09
N ILE A 39 -22.71 3.84 -37.03
CA ILE A 39 -24.15 3.60 -37.08
C ILE A 39 -24.88 4.70 -37.85
N LEU A 40 -24.50 5.97 -37.65
CA LEU A 40 -25.02 7.09 -38.45
C LEU A 40 -24.82 6.88 -39.96
N VAL A 41 -23.66 6.34 -40.36
CA VAL A 41 -23.33 6.09 -41.78
C VAL A 41 -23.96 4.80 -42.31
N GLN A 42 -23.89 3.70 -41.55
CA GLN A 42 -24.38 2.39 -42.02
C GLN A 42 -25.90 2.28 -42.03
N HIS A 43 -26.59 2.95 -41.11
CA HIS A 43 -28.04 2.88 -40.98
C HIS A 43 -28.72 4.16 -41.45
N GLU A 44 -28.05 4.98 -42.28
CA GLU A 44 -28.61 6.21 -42.83
C GLU A 44 -29.97 5.95 -43.54
N SER A 45 -30.05 4.84 -44.28
CA SER A 45 -31.26 4.34 -44.98
C SER A 45 -32.37 3.85 -44.04
N ASP A 46 -32.02 3.26 -42.91
CA ASP A 46 -32.98 2.71 -41.94
C ASP A 46 -33.52 3.80 -41.01
N THR A 47 -32.73 4.84 -40.78
CA THR A 47 -33.15 6.00 -39.98
C THR A 47 -34.29 6.77 -40.67
N SER A 48 -34.46 6.62 -41.99
CA SER A 48 -35.61 7.18 -42.75
C SER A 48 -36.86 6.30 -42.71
N ARG A 49 -36.81 5.08 -42.16
CA ARG A 49 -37.93 4.12 -42.13
C ARG A 49 -38.75 4.12 -40.84
N CYS A 50 -38.35 4.85 -39.78
CA CYS A 50 -39.18 4.95 -38.58
C CYS A 50 -40.42 5.83 -38.84
N SER A 51 -41.60 5.31 -38.47
CA SER A 51 -42.91 5.91 -38.70
C SER A 51 -43.18 7.15 -37.84
N HIS A 52 -42.59 7.22 -36.64
CA HIS A 52 -42.69 8.35 -35.72
C HIS A 52 -41.32 8.63 -35.06
N GLY A 53 -40.88 9.89 -35.03
CA GLY A 53 -39.66 10.30 -34.30
C GLY A 53 -38.31 10.11 -35.04
N SER A 54 -38.29 9.79 -36.34
CA SER A 54 -37.05 9.65 -37.13
C SER A 54 -36.17 10.90 -37.14
N TYR A 55 -36.78 12.09 -37.21
CA TYR A 55 -36.08 13.37 -37.12
C TYR A 55 -35.46 13.60 -35.73
N LEU A 56 -36.18 13.28 -34.66
CA LEU A 56 -35.71 13.42 -33.28
C LEU A 56 -34.51 12.50 -33.01
N LEU A 57 -34.54 11.29 -33.53
CA LEU A 57 -33.45 10.33 -33.41
C LEU A 57 -32.19 10.76 -34.19
N ARG A 58 -32.34 11.28 -35.42
CA ARG A 58 -31.23 11.85 -36.19
C ARG A 58 -30.62 13.06 -35.49
N LEU A 59 -31.48 13.95 -34.98
CA LEU A 59 -31.05 15.12 -34.21
C LEU A 59 -30.31 14.69 -32.94
N PHE A 60 -30.83 13.69 -32.22
CA PHE A 60 -30.19 13.10 -31.04
C PHE A 60 -28.78 12.60 -31.33
N LEU A 61 -28.62 11.78 -32.36
CA LEU A 61 -27.34 11.19 -32.72
C LEU A 61 -26.34 12.24 -33.24
N LEU A 62 -26.78 13.21 -34.06
CA LEU A 62 -25.91 14.26 -34.59
C LEU A 62 -25.39 15.17 -33.48
N VAL A 63 -26.28 15.65 -32.60
CA VAL A 63 -25.88 16.50 -31.47
C VAL A 63 -25.00 15.72 -30.50
N SER A 64 -25.30 14.45 -30.22
CA SER A 64 -24.46 13.59 -29.39
C SER A 64 -23.07 13.41 -29.99
N LEU A 65 -22.96 13.24 -31.32
CA LEU A 65 -21.69 13.13 -32.04
C LEU A 65 -20.85 14.40 -31.89
N VAL A 66 -21.47 15.58 -32.06
CA VAL A 66 -20.78 16.88 -31.90
C VAL A 66 -20.32 17.06 -30.46
N LEU A 67 -21.17 16.79 -29.47
CA LEU A 67 -20.83 16.90 -28.05
C LEU A 67 -19.69 15.93 -27.66
N LEU A 68 -19.75 14.67 -28.10
CA LEU A 68 -18.70 13.67 -27.91
C LEU A 68 -17.38 14.12 -28.56
N GLY A 69 -17.42 14.68 -29.76
CA GLY A 69 -16.24 15.18 -30.47
C GLY A 69 -15.59 16.38 -29.76
N VAL A 70 -16.37 17.39 -29.39
CA VAL A 70 -15.86 18.59 -28.68
C VAL A 70 -15.23 18.20 -27.34
N THR A 71 -15.89 17.35 -26.56
CA THR A 71 -15.41 16.91 -25.25
C THR A 71 -14.22 15.97 -25.34
N LEU A 72 -14.12 15.15 -26.40
CA LEU A 72 -12.93 14.36 -26.71
C LEU A 72 -11.73 15.28 -26.98
N VAL A 73 -11.88 16.31 -27.82
CA VAL A 73 -10.81 17.27 -28.10
C VAL A 73 -10.34 17.97 -26.82
N ILE A 74 -11.27 18.45 -25.98
CA ILE A 74 -10.93 19.08 -24.69
C ILE A 74 -10.17 18.09 -23.79
N THR A 75 -10.59 16.82 -23.75
CA THR A 75 -9.93 15.80 -22.92
C THR A 75 -8.54 15.44 -23.45
N VAL A 76 -8.35 15.35 -24.77
CA VAL A 76 -7.02 15.18 -25.37
C VAL A 76 -6.12 16.37 -25.04
N MET A 77 -6.62 17.60 -25.15
CA MET A 77 -5.86 18.79 -24.76
C MET A 77 -5.49 18.76 -23.27
N LEU A 78 -6.39 18.33 -22.41
CA LEU A 78 -6.14 18.17 -20.97
C LEU A 78 -5.03 17.14 -20.72
N VAL A 79 -5.08 15.96 -21.36
CA VAL A 79 -4.04 14.92 -21.24
C VAL A 79 -2.69 15.43 -21.75
N VAL A 80 -2.64 16.08 -22.90
CA VAL A 80 -1.40 16.61 -23.49
C VAL A 80 -0.79 17.71 -22.63
N HIS A 81 -1.60 18.60 -22.06
CA HIS A 81 -1.10 19.63 -21.16
C HIS A 81 -0.74 19.08 -19.78
N SER A 82 -1.44 18.04 -19.31
CA SER A 82 -1.17 17.34 -18.04
C SER A 82 0.13 16.53 -18.10
N SER A 83 0.46 15.95 -19.26
CA SER A 83 1.68 15.14 -19.45
C SER A 83 2.96 15.96 -19.62
N ARG A 84 2.86 17.29 -19.75
CA ARG A 84 4.03 18.17 -19.93
C ARG A 84 4.70 18.50 -18.60
N GLY A 85 6.01 18.76 -18.69
CA GLY A 85 6.84 19.21 -17.56
C GLY A 85 7.48 18.07 -16.78
N THR A 86 8.04 18.40 -15.63
CA THR A 86 8.71 17.43 -14.74
C THR A 86 8.17 17.57 -13.32
N ILE A 87 8.57 16.69 -12.40
CA ILE A 87 8.16 16.74 -10.99
C ILE A 87 8.53 18.09 -10.35
N VAL A 88 9.69 18.64 -10.73
CA VAL A 88 10.23 19.90 -10.21
C VAL A 88 9.71 21.13 -10.99
N ASN A 89 9.45 21.00 -12.29
CA ASN A 89 8.99 22.11 -13.12
C ASN A 89 7.52 21.96 -13.54
N ALA A 90 6.64 22.66 -12.83
CA ALA A 90 5.19 22.69 -13.07
C ALA A 90 4.71 23.79 -14.04
N LEU A 91 5.59 24.70 -14.47
CA LEU A 91 5.21 25.81 -15.37
C LEU A 91 4.51 25.37 -16.66
N PRO A 92 4.90 24.26 -17.32
CA PRO A 92 4.20 23.79 -18.53
C PRO A 92 2.72 23.42 -18.31
N ARG A 93 2.33 23.12 -17.05
CA ARG A 93 0.97 22.67 -16.65
C ARG A 93 0.06 23.81 -16.19
N LYS A 94 0.48 25.08 -16.33
CA LYS A 94 -0.30 26.26 -15.89
C LYS A 94 -1.72 26.36 -16.48
N HIS A 95 -1.94 25.77 -17.66
CA HIS A 95 -3.25 25.80 -18.33
C HIS A 95 -4.18 24.66 -17.91
N VAL A 96 -3.70 23.66 -17.16
CA VAL A 96 -4.50 22.51 -16.71
C VAL A 96 -5.72 22.95 -15.88
N PRO A 97 -5.62 23.88 -14.89
CA PRO A 97 -6.79 24.38 -14.17
C PRO A 97 -7.84 25.02 -15.08
N ALA A 98 -7.42 25.81 -16.07
CA ALA A 98 -8.33 26.44 -17.03
C ALA A 98 -9.04 25.40 -17.90
N LEU A 99 -8.32 24.37 -18.37
CA LEU A 99 -8.88 23.27 -19.17
C LEU A 99 -9.91 22.45 -18.38
N ILE A 100 -9.70 22.24 -17.07
CA ILE A 100 -10.68 21.58 -16.20
C ILE A 100 -11.96 22.41 -16.08
N VAL A 101 -11.85 23.73 -15.89
CA VAL A 101 -13.02 24.62 -15.84
C VAL A 101 -13.76 24.59 -17.18
N THR A 102 -13.04 24.72 -18.30
CA THR A 102 -13.61 24.59 -19.65
C THR A 102 -14.35 23.26 -19.79
N ARG A 103 -13.76 22.15 -19.36
CA ARG A 103 -14.40 20.85 -19.43
C ARG A 103 -15.69 20.76 -18.61
N VAL A 104 -15.72 21.32 -17.40
CA VAL A 104 -16.94 21.35 -16.58
C VAL A 104 -18.04 22.14 -17.29
N VAL A 105 -17.72 23.28 -17.90
CA VAL A 105 -18.68 24.10 -18.66
C VAL A 105 -19.23 23.33 -19.86
N PHE A 106 -18.37 22.68 -20.65
CA PHE A 106 -18.78 21.88 -21.81
C PHE A 106 -19.45 20.55 -21.44
N GLY A 107 -19.34 20.10 -20.18
CA GLY A 107 -20.08 18.95 -19.67
C GLY A 107 -21.54 19.25 -19.35
N ILE A 108 -21.92 20.51 -19.10
CA ILE A 108 -23.32 20.86 -18.79
C ILE A 108 -24.27 20.54 -19.96
N PRO A 109 -23.96 20.90 -21.22
CA PRO A 109 -24.75 20.48 -22.38
C PRO A 109 -24.82 18.96 -22.55
N GLU A 110 -23.74 18.22 -22.25
CA GLU A 110 -23.71 16.75 -22.33
C GLU A 110 -24.73 16.13 -21.35
N VAL A 111 -24.76 16.62 -20.10
CA VAL A 111 -25.75 16.18 -19.10
C VAL A 111 -27.18 16.54 -19.54
N ALA A 112 -27.41 17.78 -19.99
CA ALA A 112 -28.73 18.22 -20.43
C ALA A 112 -29.25 17.40 -21.63
N TRP A 113 -28.39 17.14 -22.61
CA TRP A 113 -28.75 16.31 -23.76
C TRP A 113 -29.03 14.86 -23.37
N ASN A 114 -28.26 14.31 -22.43
CA ASN A 114 -28.48 12.98 -21.90
C ASN A 114 -29.81 12.86 -21.11
N ILE A 115 -30.22 13.90 -20.40
CA ILE A 115 -31.55 13.98 -19.74
C ILE A 115 -32.66 13.96 -20.79
N ILE A 116 -32.55 14.79 -21.84
CA ILE A 116 -33.54 14.83 -22.93
C ILE A 116 -33.65 13.46 -23.62
N GLY A 117 -32.52 12.82 -23.93
CA GLY A 117 -32.50 11.46 -24.48
C GLY A 117 -33.13 10.42 -23.55
N SER A 118 -32.92 10.54 -22.24
CA SER A 118 -33.57 9.67 -21.24
C SER A 118 -35.09 9.84 -21.23
N VAL A 119 -35.58 11.09 -21.33
CA VAL A 119 -37.02 11.40 -21.39
C VAL A 119 -37.65 10.80 -22.66
N TRP A 120 -37.02 10.98 -23.82
CA TRP A 120 -37.51 10.39 -25.08
C TRP A 120 -37.56 8.86 -25.07
N ILE A 121 -36.61 8.20 -24.39
CA ILE A 121 -36.64 6.74 -24.19
C ILE A 121 -37.81 6.32 -23.29
N LEU A 122 -38.07 7.07 -22.21
CA LEU A 122 -39.07 6.73 -21.20
C LEU A 122 -40.50 7.03 -21.64
N MET A 123 -40.70 8.13 -22.38
CA MET A 123 -42.01 8.53 -22.90
C MET A 123 -42.43 7.74 -24.14
N GLY A 124 -41.51 6.99 -24.76
CA GLY A 124 -41.81 6.19 -25.95
C GLY A 124 -41.99 7.04 -27.21
N ASP A 125 -41.49 8.28 -27.24
CA ASP A 125 -41.64 9.20 -28.38
C ASP A 125 -40.94 8.72 -29.66
N ILE A 126 -40.09 7.69 -29.54
CA ILE A 126 -39.32 7.06 -30.62
C ILE A 126 -39.73 5.58 -30.70
N GLU A 127 -40.78 5.30 -31.45
CA GLU A 127 -41.20 3.94 -31.82
C GLU A 127 -40.57 3.55 -33.15
N CYS A 128 -39.47 2.80 -33.09
CA CYS A 128 -38.91 2.10 -34.24
C CYS A 128 -39.17 0.59 -34.09
N GLU A 129 -39.24 -0.12 -35.22
CA GLU A 129 -39.49 -1.56 -35.24
C GLU A 129 -38.44 -2.32 -34.39
N PRO A 130 -38.86 -3.26 -33.53
CA PRO A 130 -38.03 -3.83 -32.45
C PRO A 130 -36.79 -4.60 -32.93
N ASP A 131 -36.68 -4.91 -34.22
CA ASP A 131 -35.58 -5.66 -34.83
C ASP A 131 -34.42 -4.78 -35.35
N THR A 132 -34.43 -3.48 -35.05
CA THR A 132 -33.35 -2.57 -35.45
C THR A 132 -32.34 -2.32 -34.33
N ALA A 133 -31.04 -2.24 -34.65
CA ALA A 133 -29.96 -2.01 -33.69
C ALA A 133 -29.98 -0.60 -33.04
N LEU A 134 -30.82 0.29 -33.57
CA LEU A 134 -30.87 1.73 -33.29
C LEU A 134 -31.44 2.08 -31.89
N PRO A 135 -32.62 1.57 -31.46
CA PRO A 135 -33.14 1.79 -30.10
C PRO A 135 -32.26 1.18 -29.00
N MET A 136 -31.63 0.02 -29.26
CA MET A 136 -30.69 -0.61 -28.33
C MET A 136 -29.46 0.29 -28.12
N LEU A 137 -28.91 0.86 -29.20
CA LEU A 137 -27.79 1.78 -29.14
C LEU A 137 -28.16 3.06 -28.36
N MET A 138 -29.31 3.67 -28.63
CA MET A 138 -29.71 4.90 -27.93
C MET A 138 -29.77 4.67 -26.42
N LYS A 139 -30.33 3.53 -25.98
CA LYS A 139 -30.33 3.11 -24.58
C LYS A 139 -28.91 2.87 -24.06
N ALA A 140 -28.03 2.25 -24.84
CA ALA A 140 -26.64 2.01 -24.47
C ALA A 140 -25.84 3.32 -24.31
N LEU A 141 -26.04 4.29 -25.20
CA LEU A 141 -25.37 5.60 -25.17
C LEU A 141 -25.79 6.41 -23.93
N VAL A 142 -27.10 6.43 -23.65
CA VAL A 142 -27.64 7.14 -22.48
C VAL A 142 -27.19 6.51 -21.17
N THR A 143 -27.24 5.17 -21.07
CA THR A 143 -26.77 4.46 -19.87
C THR A 143 -25.27 4.61 -19.65
N TYR A 144 -24.45 4.50 -20.71
CA TYR A 144 -23.01 4.75 -20.65
C TYR A 144 -22.71 6.16 -20.10
N THR A 145 -23.40 7.19 -20.61
CA THR A 145 -23.17 8.58 -20.19
C THR A 145 -23.53 8.79 -18.72
N TRP A 146 -24.63 8.19 -18.24
CA TRP A 146 -24.99 8.22 -16.81
C TRP A 146 -23.96 7.52 -15.92
N VAL A 147 -23.46 6.35 -16.33
CA VAL A 147 -22.41 5.62 -15.59
C VAL A 147 -21.12 6.45 -15.54
N ALA A 148 -20.72 7.07 -16.65
CA ALA A 148 -19.55 7.94 -16.68
C ALA A 148 -19.69 9.14 -15.75
N ILE A 149 -20.85 9.81 -15.73
CA ILE A 149 -21.15 10.92 -14.81
C ILE A 149 -21.07 10.45 -13.35
N ALA A 150 -21.66 9.31 -13.02
CA ALA A 150 -21.64 8.76 -11.66
C ALA A 150 -20.21 8.45 -11.17
N LEU A 151 -19.38 7.87 -12.04
CA LEU A 151 -17.97 7.60 -11.74
C LEU A 151 -17.16 8.90 -11.52
N ILE A 152 -17.42 9.93 -12.32
CA ILE A 152 -16.78 11.25 -12.14
C ILE A 152 -17.21 11.88 -10.81
N LEU A 153 -18.51 11.84 -10.46
CA LEU A 153 -19.02 12.37 -9.19
C LEU A 153 -18.45 11.61 -7.99
N LEU A 154 -18.33 10.28 -8.07
CA LEU A 154 -17.69 9.45 -7.05
C LEU A 154 -16.21 9.82 -6.90
N GLY A 155 -15.48 9.98 -8.01
CA GLY A 155 -14.10 10.44 -8.01
C GLY A 155 -13.93 11.80 -7.34
N ILE A 156 -14.80 12.77 -7.66
CA ILE A 156 -14.82 14.08 -7.01
C ILE A 156 -15.09 13.91 -5.51
N LEU A 157 -16.08 13.11 -5.09
CA LEU A 157 -16.38 12.90 -3.67
C LEU A 157 -15.20 12.33 -2.88
N LEU A 158 -14.45 11.40 -3.47
CA LEU A 158 -13.29 10.77 -2.85
C LEU A 158 -12.06 11.68 -2.83
N LEU A 159 -11.83 12.46 -3.89
CA LEU A 159 -10.58 13.19 -4.10
C LEU A 159 -10.68 14.68 -3.73
N PHE A 160 -11.90 15.20 -3.59
CA PHE A 160 -12.15 16.59 -3.21
C PHE A 160 -11.85 16.82 -1.74
N ASP A 161 -10.90 17.72 -1.49
CA ASP A 161 -10.61 18.25 -0.17
C ASP A 161 -11.37 19.57 0.04
N PRO A 162 -12.30 19.65 1.02
CA PRO A 162 -13.04 20.88 1.26
C PRO A 162 -12.23 21.97 1.98
N MET A 163 -10.98 21.72 2.39
CA MET A 163 -10.23 22.65 3.24
C MET A 163 -9.63 23.84 2.46
N LYS A 164 -9.93 25.06 2.94
CA LYS A 164 -9.18 26.28 2.60
C LYS A 164 -7.89 26.34 3.43
N ARG A 165 -6.84 27.00 2.91
CA ARG A 165 -5.60 27.30 3.65
C ARG A 165 -5.95 27.98 4.99
N PRO A 166 -5.45 27.51 6.15
CA PRO A 166 -5.23 28.41 7.26
C PRO A 166 -4.14 29.41 6.85
N SER A 167 -4.32 30.67 7.25
CA SER A 167 -3.35 31.74 6.99
C SER A 167 -2.01 31.37 7.61
N ARG A 168 -0.92 31.71 6.91
CA ARG A 168 0.47 31.38 7.25
C ARG A 168 1.02 32.27 8.38
N GLN A 169 0.25 32.42 9.46
CA GLN A 169 0.63 33.13 10.67
C GLN A 169 0.07 32.37 11.87
N GLY A 170 0.97 31.69 12.57
CA GLY A 170 0.67 30.91 13.76
C GLY A 170 1.29 29.53 13.64
N VAL A 171 2.21 29.23 14.55
CA VAL A 171 2.60 27.86 14.88
C VAL A 171 1.32 27.16 15.34
N VAL A 172 0.58 26.56 14.41
CA VAL A 172 -0.64 25.82 14.73
C VAL A 172 -0.19 24.44 15.15
N GLU A 173 -0.43 24.10 16.42
CA GLU A 173 -0.31 22.75 16.95
C GLU A 173 -0.97 21.75 15.98
N GLY A 174 -0.16 20.95 15.29
CA GLY A 174 -0.59 20.00 14.25
C GLY A 174 -1.67 19.02 14.70
N GLY A 175 -1.93 18.93 16.01
CA GLY A 175 -2.93 18.06 16.61
C GLY A 175 -4.39 18.41 16.34
N THR A 176 -4.75 19.68 16.10
CA THR A 176 -6.17 20.10 15.94
C THR A 176 -6.64 20.08 14.49
N LEU A 177 -5.74 20.28 13.52
CA LEU A 177 -6.07 20.25 12.10
C LEU A 177 -6.22 18.80 11.59
N GLY A 178 -5.39 17.89 12.10
CA GLY A 178 -5.46 16.46 11.80
C GLY A 178 -6.72 15.76 12.35
N SER A 179 -7.20 16.16 13.52
CA SER A 179 -8.39 15.54 14.13
C SER A 179 -9.68 15.85 13.34
N HIS A 180 -9.85 17.08 12.87
CA HIS A 180 -10.96 17.45 11.98
C HIS A 180 -10.89 16.74 10.61
N TYR A 181 -9.67 16.50 10.11
CA TYR A 181 -9.43 15.76 8.86
C TYR A 181 -9.86 14.29 8.95
N ILE A 182 -9.48 13.62 10.04
CA ILE A 182 -9.82 12.21 10.29
C ILE A 182 -11.34 12.06 10.39
N GLN A 183 -12.03 12.96 11.11
CA GLN A 183 -13.48 12.90 11.29
C GLN A 183 -14.28 13.06 9.99
N LEU A 184 -13.82 13.90 9.04
CA LEU A 184 -14.50 14.08 7.75
C LEU A 184 -14.35 12.83 6.87
N TRP A 185 -13.16 12.23 6.83
CA TRP A 185 -12.91 10.98 6.11
C TRP A 185 -13.66 9.81 6.71
N GLU A 186 -13.67 9.70 8.03
CA GLU A 186 -14.43 8.68 8.75
C GLU A 186 -15.95 8.80 8.45
N LYS A 187 -16.49 10.02 8.29
CA LYS A 187 -17.88 10.24 7.84
C LYS A 187 -18.13 9.81 6.39
N ARG A 188 -17.19 10.06 5.47
CA ARG A 188 -17.28 9.62 4.06
C ARG A 188 -17.16 8.10 3.92
N CYS A 189 -16.22 7.49 4.65
CA CYS A 189 -16.06 6.04 4.72
C CYS A 189 -17.29 5.38 5.36
N ARG A 190 -17.90 5.97 6.40
CA ARG A 190 -19.18 5.50 6.96
C ARG A 190 -20.36 5.57 5.99
N LEU A 191 -20.37 6.57 5.11
CA LEU A 191 -21.40 6.72 4.08
C LEU A 191 -21.25 5.68 2.96
N LEU A 192 -20.01 5.33 2.59
CA LEU A 192 -19.70 4.40 1.50
C LEU A 192 -19.54 2.94 1.96
N CYS A 193 -19.23 2.70 3.23
CA CYS A 193 -18.99 1.37 3.80
C CYS A 193 -19.49 1.32 5.25
N CYS A 194 -20.41 0.39 5.57
CA CYS A 194 -20.95 0.17 6.92
C CYS A 194 -19.91 -0.47 7.89
N VAL A 195 -18.67 0.00 7.93
CA VAL A 195 -17.64 -0.55 8.80
C VAL A 195 -17.54 0.29 10.07
N ARG A 196 -17.95 -0.32 11.19
CA ARG A 196 -17.90 0.25 12.53
C ARG A 196 -16.82 -0.46 13.33
N SER A 197 -15.65 0.15 13.44
CA SER A 197 -14.69 -0.14 14.52
C SER A 197 -13.98 1.15 14.90
N HIS A 198 -14.37 1.73 16.02
CA HIS A 198 -13.67 2.85 16.64
C HIS A 198 -12.65 2.26 17.62
N ASP A 199 -11.36 2.38 17.32
CA ASP A 199 -10.28 2.01 18.23
C ASP A 199 -9.37 3.24 18.37
N ASP A 200 -9.36 3.82 19.58
CA ASP A 200 -8.65 5.07 19.87
C ASP A 200 -7.14 4.93 19.65
N SER A 201 -6.60 3.72 19.90
CA SER A 201 -5.19 3.38 19.69
C SER A 201 -4.77 3.49 18.21
N ILE A 202 -5.69 3.18 17.30
CA ILE A 202 -5.47 3.26 15.86
C ILE A 202 -5.39 4.72 15.41
N SER A 203 -6.29 5.57 15.92
CA SER A 203 -6.31 7.00 15.61
C SER A 203 -5.02 7.70 16.06
N GLU A 204 -4.53 7.38 17.26
CA GLU A 204 -3.28 7.94 17.77
C GLU A 204 -2.05 7.48 16.97
N ALA A 205 -1.98 6.19 16.62
CA ALA A 205 -0.90 5.65 15.79
C ALA A 205 -0.85 6.34 14.42
N PHE A 206 -2.01 6.49 13.76
CA PHE A 206 -2.10 7.22 12.49
C PHE A 206 -1.67 8.67 12.61
N LYS A 207 -2.05 9.35 13.70
CA LYS A 207 -1.62 10.73 13.96
C LYS A 207 -0.10 10.83 14.09
N ASN A 208 0.52 9.95 14.87
CA ASN A 208 1.99 9.95 15.03
C ASN A 208 2.71 9.69 13.69
N VAL A 209 2.21 8.74 12.89
CA VAL A 209 2.73 8.49 11.53
C VAL A 209 2.56 9.73 10.65
N ALA A 210 1.38 10.35 10.66
CA ALA A 210 1.13 11.55 9.89
C ALA A 210 2.07 12.70 10.28
N ASP A 211 2.35 12.88 11.57
CA ASP A 211 3.29 13.92 12.06
C ASP A 211 4.73 13.66 11.58
N VAL A 212 5.19 12.39 11.56
CA VAL A 212 6.49 12.01 11.00
C VAL A 212 6.55 12.31 9.50
N PHE A 213 5.52 11.96 8.74
CA PHE A 213 5.46 12.27 7.32
C PHE A 213 5.37 13.79 7.06
N ALA A 214 4.57 14.52 7.85
CA ALA A 214 4.42 15.95 7.73
C ALA A 214 5.74 16.69 8.00
N SER A 215 6.50 16.28 9.01
CA SER A 215 7.83 16.85 9.30
C SER A 215 8.87 16.47 8.25
N LEU A 216 8.85 15.24 7.70
CA LEU A 216 9.78 14.83 6.64
C LEU A 216 9.53 15.56 5.32
N PHE A 217 8.29 15.94 5.04
CA PHE A 217 7.86 16.52 3.77
C PHE A 217 7.33 17.97 3.91
N GLU A 218 7.62 18.66 5.01
CA GLU A 218 7.06 19.99 5.34
C GLU A 218 7.27 21.02 4.21
N ASP A 219 8.42 20.97 3.55
CA ASP A 219 8.81 21.90 2.48
C ASP A 219 8.39 21.44 1.08
N LEU A 220 7.80 20.25 0.95
CA LEU A 220 7.50 19.64 -0.34
C LEU A 220 5.99 19.49 -0.52
N ASP A 221 5.44 20.24 -1.49
CA ASP A 221 4.06 20.06 -1.95
C ASP A 221 4.01 18.77 -2.80
N LEU A 222 3.82 17.63 -2.12
CA LEU A 222 3.79 16.28 -2.70
C LEU A 222 2.38 15.71 -2.69
N VAL A 223 2.06 15.03 -3.77
CA VAL A 223 0.86 14.21 -3.91
C VAL A 223 1.26 12.74 -3.73
N ALA A 224 0.29 11.87 -3.39
CA ALA A 224 0.55 10.45 -3.14
C ALA A 224 1.24 9.74 -4.33
N SER A 225 0.96 10.17 -5.55
CA SER A 225 1.61 9.71 -6.78
C SER A 225 3.10 10.03 -6.82
N ASP A 226 3.52 11.22 -6.35
CA ASP A 226 4.94 11.58 -6.26
C ASP A 226 5.69 10.66 -5.30
N LEU A 227 5.08 10.34 -4.15
CA LEU A 227 5.66 9.42 -3.17
C LEU A 227 5.81 8.01 -3.76
N ALA A 228 4.79 7.53 -4.47
CA ALA A 228 4.86 6.24 -5.16
C ALA A 228 5.97 6.23 -6.23
N ALA A 229 6.07 7.27 -7.05
CA ALA A 229 7.12 7.41 -8.05
C ALA A 229 8.52 7.47 -7.41
N ALA A 230 8.69 8.21 -6.32
CA ALA A 230 9.94 8.29 -5.57
C ALA A 230 10.36 6.91 -5.02
N LEU A 231 9.44 6.14 -4.47
CA LEU A 231 9.70 4.78 -3.99
C LEU A 231 10.11 3.83 -5.12
N VAL A 232 9.45 3.92 -6.28
CA VAL A 232 9.83 3.14 -7.47
C VAL A 232 11.23 3.52 -7.95
N LEU A 233 11.53 4.82 -8.07
CA LEU A 233 12.84 5.30 -8.49
C LEU A 233 13.94 4.90 -7.50
N LEU A 234 13.66 4.98 -6.19
CA LEU A 234 14.58 4.54 -5.15
C LEU A 234 14.84 3.02 -5.23
N ARG A 235 13.81 2.23 -5.51
CA ARG A 235 13.97 0.78 -5.74
C ARG A 235 14.81 0.48 -6.98
N LEU A 236 14.59 1.20 -8.07
CA LEU A 236 15.37 1.07 -9.31
C LEU A 236 16.83 1.48 -9.11
N LYS A 237 17.07 2.61 -8.42
CA LYS A 237 18.41 3.07 -8.07
C LYS A 237 19.14 2.04 -7.20
N ARG A 238 18.47 1.50 -6.17
CA ARG A 238 19.06 0.46 -5.31
C ARG A 238 19.43 -0.79 -6.11
N LYS A 239 18.56 -1.24 -7.02
CA LYS A 239 18.86 -2.39 -7.90
C LYS A 239 20.06 -2.11 -8.80
N TYR A 240 20.17 -0.90 -9.34
CA TYR A 240 21.31 -0.49 -10.17
C TYR A 240 22.61 -0.44 -9.36
N GLU A 241 22.57 0.11 -8.14
CA GLU A 241 23.72 0.12 -7.21
C GLU A 241 24.16 -1.29 -6.83
N GLU A 242 23.22 -2.19 -6.50
CA GLU A 242 23.52 -3.60 -6.22
C GLU A 242 24.20 -4.29 -7.42
N GLN A 243 23.69 -4.09 -8.64
CA GLN A 243 24.32 -4.63 -9.86
C GLN A 243 25.73 -4.06 -10.08
N ARG A 244 25.90 -2.76 -9.84
CA ARG A 244 27.19 -2.10 -9.97
C ARG A 244 28.20 -2.66 -8.96
N GLU A 245 27.82 -2.82 -7.69
CA GLU A 245 28.65 -3.46 -6.66
C GLU A 245 29.02 -4.90 -7.05
N GLU A 246 28.09 -5.68 -7.58
CA GLU A 246 28.37 -7.04 -8.07
C GLU A 246 29.34 -7.05 -9.25
N SER A 247 29.21 -6.12 -10.19
CA SER A 247 30.15 -5.95 -11.30
C SER A 247 31.55 -5.57 -10.81
N PHE A 248 31.68 -4.64 -9.86
CA PHE A 248 32.96 -4.30 -9.22
C PHE A 248 33.57 -5.51 -8.49
N ARG A 249 32.77 -6.28 -7.72
CA ARG A 249 33.23 -7.53 -7.07
C ARG A 249 33.67 -8.63 -8.04
N LYS A 250 33.17 -8.63 -9.27
CA LYS A 250 33.63 -9.57 -10.32
C LYS A 250 34.95 -9.10 -10.92
N ILE A 251 35.13 -7.79 -11.12
CA ILE A 251 36.38 -7.20 -11.63
C ILE A 251 37.53 -7.38 -10.62
N ASP A 252 37.29 -7.17 -9.33
CA ASP A 252 38.30 -7.40 -8.26
C ASP A 252 38.74 -8.87 -8.16
N ARG A 253 37.91 -9.83 -8.59
CA ARG A 253 38.28 -11.25 -8.65
C ARG A 253 39.21 -11.59 -9.82
N HIS A 254 39.36 -10.71 -10.81
CA HIS A 254 40.24 -10.91 -11.97
C HIS A 254 41.57 -10.17 -11.88
N LEU A 255 41.77 -9.36 -10.83
CA LEU A 255 43.11 -8.87 -10.50
C LEU A 255 43.82 -9.96 -9.68
N PRO A 256 44.95 -10.51 -10.12
CA PRO A 256 45.69 -11.45 -9.29
C PRO A 256 46.18 -10.69 -8.07
N ILE A 257 45.53 -10.94 -6.92
CA ILE A 257 46.08 -10.62 -5.61
C ILE A 257 47.34 -11.49 -5.49
N SER A 258 48.48 -10.93 -5.90
CA SER A 258 49.77 -11.38 -5.39
C SER A 258 49.66 -11.35 -3.88
N ARG A 259 49.72 -12.54 -3.29
CA ARG A 259 49.87 -12.74 -1.85
C ARG A 259 51.20 -12.12 -1.43
N SER A 260 51.20 -10.83 -1.20
CA SER A 260 52.24 -10.13 -0.47
C SER A 260 51.73 -8.74 -0.13
N SER A 261 51.94 -8.36 1.13
CA SER A 261 51.79 -7.01 1.68
C SER A 261 50.47 -6.75 2.41
N THR A 262 50.45 -7.15 3.67
CA THR A 262 50.30 -6.18 4.76
C THR A 262 51.19 -4.94 4.49
N ALA A 263 50.71 -3.98 3.71
CA ALA A 263 51.20 -2.60 3.65
C ALA A 263 50.27 -1.80 2.72
N SER A 264 50.11 -0.51 3.03
CA SER A 264 49.42 0.53 2.26
C SER A 264 47.88 0.49 2.18
N ILE A 265 47.23 0.64 3.34
CA ILE A 265 46.19 1.67 3.48
C ILE A 265 46.71 2.69 4.51
N GLY A 266 47.74 3.42 4.11
CA GLY A 266 47.98 4.80 4.52
C GLY A 266 48.03 5.56 3.20
N THR A 267 47.09 6.43 2.87
CA THR A 267 47.17 7.84 3.26
C THR A 267 45.88 8.53 2.80
N LEU A 268 44.87 8.55 3.68
CA LEU A 268 43.87 9.62 3.77
C LEU A 268 43.49 9.69 5.25
N GLN A 269 44.46 10.12 6.06
CA GLN A 269 44.18 10.71 7.36
C GLN A 269 43.64 12.12 7.08
N ASP A 270 42.32 12.24 7.17
CA ASP A 270 41.67 13.52 7.49
C ASP A 270 40.78 13.26 8.71
N GLU A 271 41.23 13.89 9.80
CA GLU A 271 40.71 14.07 11.15
C GLU A 271 39.32 13.48 11.50
N GLY A 272 39.28 12.60 12.52
CA GLY A 272 38.08 12.41 13.36
C GLY A 272 37.45 11.02 13.50
N ARG A 273 38.07 9.93 13.03
CA ARG A 273 37.53 8.57 13.29
C ARG A 273 38.13 7.93 14.54
N LEU A 274 37.28 7.72 15.55
CA LEU A 274 37.52 6.78 16.65
C LEU A 274 38.06 5.46 16.07
N PRO A 275 39.13 4.86 16.64
CA PRO A 275 39.64 3.57 16.16
C PRO A 275 38.55 2.51 16.37
N TYR A 276 37.95 2.05 15.27
CA TYR A 276 37.09 0.88 15.26
C TYR A 276 37.98 -0.35 15.50
N GLN A 277 38.24 -0.65 16.76
CA GLN A 277 38.91 -1.85 17.19
C GLN A 277 37.94 -3.00 16.92
N GLN A 278 38.21 -3.79 15.87
CA GLN A 278 37.43 -4.98 15.55
C GLN A 278 37.55 -5.95 16.72
N SER A 279 36.56 -5.94 17.61
CA SER A 279 36.38 -6.98 18.61
C SER A 279 36.35 -8.34 17.92
N PRO A 280 37.04 -9.37 18.44
CA PRO A 280 37.04 -10.70 17.85
C PRO A 280 35.60 -11.18 17.64
N ARG A 281 35.34 -11.76 16.47
CA ARG A 281 34.00 -12.17 16.07
C ARG A 281 33.49 -13.22 17.07
N PRO A 282 32.31 -13.04 17.69
CA PRO A 282 31.78 -14.01 18.64
C PRO A 282 31.61 -15.40 18.02
N GLU A 283 31.83 -16.46 18.79
CA GLU A 283 31.77 -17.84 18.27
C GLU A 283 30.39 -18.26 17.75
N TRP A 284 29.33 -17.61 18.23
CA TRP A 284 27.94 -17.84 17.80
C TRP A 284 27.62 -17.18 16.46
N MET A 285 28.42 -16.21 16.01
CA MET A 285 28.17 -15.42 14.79
C MET A 285 28.65 -16.17 13.52
N LYS A 286 28.12 -17.38 13.33
CA LYS A 286 28.38 -18.27 12.19
C LYS A 286 27.21 -18.24 11.20
N VAL A 287 27.51 -18.39 9.91
CA VAL A 287 26.48 -18.41 8.85
C VAL A 287 25.50 -19.56 9.05
N GLY A 288 25.98 -20.75 9.44
CA GLY A 288 25.11 -21.90 9.72
C GLY A 288 24.14 -21.65 10.88
N SER A 289 24.59 -21.00 11.95
CA SER A 289 23.72 -20.60 13.06
C SER A 289 22.65 -19.59 12.61
N ALA A 290 23.04 -18.62 11.79
CA ALA A 290 22.09 -17.65 11.21
C ALA A 290 21.04 -18.34 10.32
N GLU A 291 21.45 -19.26 9.46
CA GLU A 291 20.54 -20.06 8.62
C GLU A 291 19.57 -20.89 9.45
N HIS A 292 20.05 -21.50 10.54
CA HIS A 292 19.23 -22.29 11.44
C HIS A 292 18.16 -21.45 12.14
N PHE A 293 18.55 -20.39 12.85
CA PHE A 293 17.60 -19.54 13.58
C PHE A 293 16.72 -18.68 12.67
N MET A 294 17.10 -18.49 11.40
CA MET A 294 16.22 -17.87 10.40
C MET A 294 14.98 -18.72 10.16
N LYS A 295 15.06 -20.06 10.20
CA LYS A 295 13.88 -20.93 10.05
C LYS A 295 12.81 -20.62 11.10
N PHE A 296 13.22 -20.39 12.34
CA PHE A 296 12.34 -20.01 13.45
C PHE A 296 11.73 -18.61 13.22
N ALA A 297 12.54 -17.65 12.77
CA ALA A 297 12.04 -16.33 12.38
C ALA A 297 10.99 -16.43 11.26
N MET A 298 11.23 -17.23 10.22
CA MET A 298 10.26 -17.45 9.13
C MET A 298 8.98 -18.13 9.60
N ALA A 299 9.10 -19.08 10.53
CA ALA A 299 7.96 -19.82 11.06
C ALA A 299 6.97 -18.91 11.80
N SER A 300 7.43 -17.79 12.37
CA SER A 300 6.56 -16.81 13.05
C SER A 300 5.53 -16.15 12.13
N TYR A 301 5.78 -16.14 10.81
CA TYR A 301 4.85 -15.64 9.81
C TYR A 301 3.70 -16.62 9.50
N GLY A 302 3.86 -17.91 9.84
CA GLY A 302 2.86 -18.95 9.66
C GLY A 302 2.52 -19.26 8.19
N TRP A 303 1.27 -19.66 7.95
CA TRP A 303 0.86 -20.24 6.66
C TRP A 303 1.01 -19.32 5.43
N PRO A 304 0.82 -17.98 5.50
CA PRO A 304 1.00 -17.12 4.32
C PRO A 304 2.43 -17.19 3.79
N TRP A 305 3.42 -17.22 4.69
CA TRP A 305 4.82 -17.39 4.33
C TRP A 305 5.09 -18.78 3.75
N PHE A 306 4.56 -19.82 4.38
CA PHE A 306 4.72 -21.19 3.91
C PHE A 306 4.21 -21.39 2.48
N ILE A 307 3.04 -20.83 2.14
CA ILE A 307 2.47 -20.90 0.78
C ILE A 307 3.29 -20.07 -0.20
N TYR A 308 3.73 -18.87 0.20
CA TYR A 308 4.57 -18.01 -0.65
C TYR A 308 5.86 -18.73 -1.10
N HIS A 309 6.48 -19.51 -0.22
CA HIS A 309 7.71 -20.25 -0.52
C HIS A 309 7.48 -21.59 -1.23
N ASN A 310 6.35 -22.26 -0.98
CA ASN A 310 6.04 -23.59 -1.53
C ASN A 310 4.93 -23.50 -2.60
N PHE A 311 5.17 -22.74 -3.66
CA PHE A 311 4.20 -22.53 -4.73
C PHE A 311 3.80 -23.89 -5.38
N CYS A 312 2.51 -24.04 -5.73
CA CYS A 312 1.88 -25.26 -6.29
C CYS A 312 1.78 -26.52 -5.40
N GLN A 313 2.59 -26.71 -4.35
CA GLN A 313 2.55 -27.91 -3.48
C GLN A 313 2.23 -27.61 -2.00
N GLY A 314 2.31 -26.35 -1.56
CA GLY A 314 2.16 -25.96 -0.15
C GLY A 314 0.83 -26.40 0.48
N CYS A 315 -0.29 -26.27 -0.24
CA CYS A 315 -1.60 -26.67 0.29
C CYS A 315 -1.73 -28.19 0.52
N CYS A 316 -0.94 -29.03 -0.17
CA CYS A 316 -0.96 -30.49 0.01
C CYS A 316 0.01 -30.94 1.10
N SER A 317 1.18 -30.32 1.20
CA SER A 317 2.18 -30.60 2.25
C SER A 317 1.69 -30.17 3.63
N LEU A 318 0.91 -29.08 3.71
CA LEU A 318 0.36 -28.61 4.98
C LEU A 318 -0.73 -29.54 5.54
N LYS A 319 -1.42 -30.34 4.69
CA LYS A 319 -2.49 -31.26 5.13
C LYS A 319 -2.06 -32.25 6.21
N ALA A 320 -0.81 -32.67 6.22
CA ALA A 320 -0.27 -33.58 7.24
C ALA A 320 -0.21 -32.95 8.65
N HIS A 321 -0.17 -31.62 8.72
CA HIS A 321 -0.07 -30.85 9.96
C HIS A 321 -1.36 -30.09 10.29
N LEU A 322 -2.33 -30.05 9.37
CA LEU A 322 -3.61 -29.39 9.55
C LEU A 322 -4.54 -30.22 10.42
N LEU A 323 -5.10 -29.58 11.45
CA LEU A 323 -6.19 -30.13 12.25
C LEU A 323 -7.51 -29.66 11.60
N CYS A 324 -7.94 -30.37 10.55
CA CYS A 324 -9.24 -30.11 9.92
C CYS A 324 -10.39 -30.41 10.92
N CYS A 325 -11.41 -29.55 10.97
CA CYS A 325 -12.53 -29.58 11.93
C CYS A 325 -12.18 -29.21 13.39
N SER A 326 -11.23 -28.31 13.63
CA SER A 326 -11.00 -27.73 14.97
C SER A 326 -12.18 -26.91 15.52
N CYS A 327 -13.19 -26.59 14.70
CA CYS A 327 -14.50 -26.11 15.19
C CYS A 327 -15.18 -27.10 16.18
N CYS A 328 -14.75 -28.37 16.17
CA CYS A 328 -15.28 -29.45 17.00
C CYS A 328 -14.26 -29.99 18.04
N ARG A 329 -13.06 -29.40 18.15
CA ARG A 329 -12.01 -29.81 19.11
C ARG A 329 -11.50 -28.60 19.88
N SER A 330 -11.18 -28.77 21.17
CA SER A 330 -10.57 -27.69 21.94
C SER A 330 -9.21 -27.32 21.35
N THR A 331 -8.97 -26.03 21.14
CA THR A 331 -7.64 -25.52 20.80
C THR A 331 -6.64 -25.88 21.90
N PRO A 332 -5.39 -26.28 21.58
CA PRO A 332 -4.38 -26.54 22.60
C PRO A 332 -4.14 -25.29 23.46
N ARG A 333 -3.96 -25.46 24.78
CA ARG A 333 -3.82 -24.34 25.72
C ARG A 333 -2.61 -23.43 25.44
N TYR A 334 -1.58 -23.95 24.79
CA TYR A 334 -0.38 -23.19 24.43
C TYR A 334 -0.55 -22.33 23.16
N VAL A 335 -1.66 -22.45 22.43
CA VAL A 335 -1.92 -21.70 21.19
C VAL A 335 -2.98 -20.63 21.41
N MET A 336 -2.60 -19.36 21.26
CA MET A 336 -3.48 -18.20 21.38
C MET A 336 -3.79 -17.62 19.99
N GLN A 337 -5.09 -17.56 19.67
CA GLN A 337 -5.64 -16.87 18.48
C GLN A 337 -5.08 -17.30 17.12
N ASP A 338 -4.90 -18.60 16.90
CA ASP A 338 -4.75 -19.13 15.54
C ASP A 338 -6.12 -19.21 14.83
N ASN A 339 -6.12 -19.48 13.52
CA ASN A 339 -7.35 -19.67 12.75
C ASN A 339 -8.05 -21.01 13.10
N CYS A 340 -9.27 -21.20 12.61
CA CYS A 340 -10.13 -22.36 12.91
C CYS A 340 -9.52 -23.73 12.54
N CYS A 341 -8.45 -23.77 11.75
CA CYS A 341 -7.77 -24.99 11.32
C CYS A 341 -6.32 -25.09 11.85
N LEU A 342 -5.92 -24.18 12.75
CA LEU A 342 -4.57 -24.05 13.28
C LEU A 342 -3.49 -23.93 12.18
N CYS A 343 -3.80 -23.29 11.06
CA CYS A 343 -2.89 -23.30 9.90
C CYS A 343 -1.57 -22.60 10.20
N HIS A 344 -1.54 -21.58 11.09
CA HIS A 344 -0.28 -20.93 11.42
C HIS A 344 0.62 -21.86 12.25
N THR A 345 0.05 -22.56 13.23
CA THR A 345 0.77 -23.58 14.01
C THR A 345 1.23 -24.75 13.13
N ALA A 346 0.39 -25.20 12.19
CA ALA A 346 0.75 -26.24 11.23
C ALA A 346 1.93 -25.82 10.35
N ALA A 347 1.93 -24.57 9.87
CA ALA A 347 3.02 -24.02 9.09
C ALA A 347 4.31 -23.86 9.90
N LEU A 348 4.20 -23.44 11.17
CA LEU A 348 5.34 -23.37 12.08
C LEU A 348 6.02 -24.74 12.19
N LYS A 349 5.27 -25.81 12.50
CA LYS A 349 5.80 -27.18 12.57
C LYS A 349 6.42 -27.64 11.26
N ALA A 350 5.77 -27.34 10.13
CA ALA A 350 6.29 -27.72 8.81
C ALA A 350 7.60 -26.99 8.44
N ILE A 351 7.79 -25.74 8.90
CA ILE A 351 9.00 -24.94 8.63
C ILE A 351 10.15 -25.35 9.56
N THR A 352 9.86 -25.52 10.86
CA THR A 352 10.90 -25.80 11.87
C THR A 352 11.21 -27.28 12.04
N GLY A 353 10.27 -28.17 11.68
CA GLY A 353 10.38 -29.60 11.94
C GLY A 353 10.16 -29.99 13.41
N LEU A 354 9.69 -29.07 14.26
CA LEU A 354 9.49 -29.33 15.68
C LEU A 354 8.27 -30.22 15.96
N SER A 355 8.41 -31.10 16.95
CA SER A 355 7.31 -31.81 17.59
C SER A 355 6.51 -30.89 18.51
N GLU A 356 5.26 -31.27 18.82
CA GLU A 356 4.37 -30.47 19.68
C GLU A 356 4.91 -30.24 21.09
N GLU A 357 5.61 -31.21 21.65
CA GLU A 357 6.24 -31.14 22.99
C GLU A 357 7.32 -30.06 23.10
N ASN A 358 7.93 -29.70 21.97
CA ASN A 358 8.99 -28.70 21.90
C ASN A 358 8.44 -27.28 21.61
N ILE A 359 7.13 -27.09 21.65
CA ILE A 359 6.47 -25.79 21.50
C ILE A 359 5.79 -25.43 22.82
N THR A 360 6.33 -24.42 23.50
CA THR A 360 5.84 -24.04 24.84
C THR A 360 4.71 -23.02 24.77
N TYR A 361 4.76 -22.08 23.83
CA TYR A 361 3.77 -21.02 23.69
C TYR A 361 3.75 -20.43 22.29
N ILE A 362 2.55 -20.16 21.77
CA ILE A 362 2.36 -19.48 20.49
C ILE A 362 1.24 -18.44 20.64
N THR A 363 1.47 -17.22 20.15
CA THR A 363 0.42 -16.23 19.93
C THR A 363 0.45 -15.69 18.51
N PHE A 364 -0.70 -15.72 17.84
CA PHE A 364 -0.92 -15.04 16.56
C PHE A 364 -1.76 -13.77 16.70
N HIS A 365 -1.91 -13.26 17.93
CA HIS A 365 -2.55 -11.97 18.16
C HIS A 365 -1.79 -10.85 17.44
N ASN A 366 -2.50 -10.09 16.62
CA ASN A 366 -1.92 -9.07 15.77
C ASN A 366 -2.78 -7.80 15.78
N LYS A 367 -2.28 -6.78 16.48
CA LYS A 367 -2.84 -5.42 16.53
C LYS A 367 -1.71 -4.41 16.41
N ILE A 368 -2.04 -3.13 16.34
CA ILE A 368 -1.01 -2.08 16.39
C ILE A 368 -0.25 -2.21 17.72
N TYR A 369 1.08 -2.25 17.64
CA TYR A 369 1.99 -2.51 18.76
C TYR A 369 1.93 -3.91 19.39
N GLU A 370 1.05 -4.81 18.96
CA GLU A 370 1.01 -6.20 19.45
C GLU A 370 1.41 -7.15 18.31
N VAL A 371 2.61 -7.71 18.42
CA VAL A 371 3.18 -8.61 17.40
C VAL A 371 3.05 -10.09 17.81
N PRO A 372 2.74 -10.99 16.85
CA PRO A 372 2.85 -12.42 17.05
C PRO A 372 4.26 -12.88 17.42
N PHE A 373 4.34 -13.90 18.25
CA PHE A 373 5.58 -14.57 18.59
C PHE A 373 5.31 -15.99 19.10
N PHE A 374 6.36 -16.81 19.17
CA PHE A 374 6.30 -18.11 19.80
C PHE A 374 7.59 -18.45 20.54
N ILE A 375 7.48 -19.40 21.47
CA ILE A 375 8.58 -19.96 22.24
C ILE A 375 8.68 -21.45 21.92
N ALA A 376 9.87 -21.87 21.52
CA ALA A 376 10.18 -23.25 21.19
C ALA A 376 11.47 -23.71 21.88
N ILE A 377 11.57 -25.01 22.10
CA ILE A 377 12.77 -25.68 22.58
C ILE A 377 13.47 -26.31 21.37
N ASP A 378 14.70 -25.89 21.13
CA ASP A 378 15.56 -26.43 20.08
C ASP A 378 16.63 -27.32 20.69
N ASP A 379 16.36 -28.63 20.72
CA ASP A 379 17.30 -29.62 21.23
C ASP A 379 18.53 -29.80 20.33
N GLU A 380 18.49 -29.42 19.05
CA GLU A 380 19.62 -29.54 18.12
C GLU A 380 20.74 -28.58 18.49
N THR A 381 20.39 -27.35 18.85
CA THR A 381 21.37 -26.31 19.26
C THR A 381 21.44 -26.12 20.78
N GLN A 382 20.63 -26.85 21.54
CA GLN A 382 20.47 -26.72 22.99
C GLN A 382 20.08 -25.29 23.40
N ASN A 383 19.07 -24.72 22.74
CA ASN A 383 18.57 -23.39 23.03
C ASN A 383 17.05 -23.36 23.20
N VAL A 384 16.57 -22.49 24.07
CA VAL A 384 15.19 -21.99 24.07
C VAL A 384 15.14 -20.81 23.09
N VAL A 385 14.25 -20.89 22.10
CA VAL A 385 14.13 -19.90 21.03
C VAL A 385 12.85 -19.09 21.20
N LEU A 386 12.99 -17.78 21.39
CA LEU A 386 11.91 -16.81 21.29
C LEU A 386 11.92 -16.21 19.88
N ALA A 387 10.94 -16.60 19.06
CA ALA A 387 10.81 -16.14 17.69
C ALA A 387 9.69 -15.09 17.57
N ILE A 388 10.04 -13.87 17.21
CA ILE A 388 9.12 -12.72 17.10
C ILE A 388 8.88 -12.41 15.62
N ARG A 389 7.61 -12.28 15.24
CA ARG A 389 7.24 -11.95 13.86
C ARG A 389 7.54 -10.49 13.55
N GLY A 390 8.17 -10.24 12.40
CA GLY A 390 8.24 -8.90 11.82
C GLY A 390 6.98 -8.53 11.03
N THR A 391 7.16 -7.69 10.02
CA THR A 391 6.07 -7.05 9.28
C THR A 391 5.38 -7.98 8.29
N LEU A 392 4.09 -8.29 8.49
CA LEU A 392 3.27 -9.03 7.51
C LEU A 392 1.94 -8.34 7.19
N SER A 393 1.48 -7.45 8.06
CA SER A 393 0.16 -6.82 7.98
C SER A 393 0.23 -5.30 7.99
N LEU A 394 -0.90 -4.66 7.68
CA LEU A 394 -1.01 -3.20 7.76
C LEU A 394 -0.78 -2.69 9.20
N HIS A 395 -1.23 -3.43 10.22
CA HIS A 395 -1.01 -3.05 11.62
C HIS A 395 0.47 -3.06 12.00
N ASP A 396 1.24 -4.03 11.48
CA ASP A 396 2.70 -4.06 11.66
C ASP A 396 3.34 -2.87 10.94
N ALA A 397 2.94 -2.61 9.69
CA ALA A 397 3.48 -1.49 8.94
C ALA A 397 3.23 -0.14 9.63
N ILE A 398 2.06 0.07 10.25
CA ILE A 398 1.77 1.28 11.04
C ILE A 398 2.66 1.35 12.28
N THR A 399 2.91 0.22 12.94
CA THR A 399 3.83 0.12 14.08
C THR A 399 5.26 0.52 13.66
N ASP A 400 5.70 0.05 12.49
CA ASP A 400 7.03 0.35 11.91
C ASP A 400 7.17 1.79 11.44
N LEU A 401 6.07 2.42 11.01
CA LEU A 401 6.07 3.82 10.58
C LEU A 401 5.96 4.80 11.76
N ASN A 402 5.64 4.32 12.98
CA ASN A 402 5.62 5.15 14.18
C ASN A 402 7.05 5.41 14.71
N ALA A 403 7.84 6.08 13.88
CA ALA A 403 9.29 6.26 14.03
C ALA A 403 9.70 7.46 14.88
N GLN A 404 8.80 8.01 15.70
CA GLN A 404 9.17 8.98 16.72
C GLN A 404 10.21 8.38 17.68
N CYS A 405 11.11 9.20 18.21
CA CYS A 405 12.03 8.76 19.26
C CYS A 405 11.31 8.75 20.62
N THR A 406 11.57 7.73 21.42
CA THR A 406 11.13 7.64 22.82
C THR A 406 12.27 7.14 23.70
N VAL A 407 12.23 7.50 24.99
CA VAL A 407 13.20 7.02 25.97
C VAL A 407 12.97 5.54 26.26
N VAL A 408 14.06 4.78 26.29
CA VAL A 408 14.10 3.37 26.70
C VAL A 408 14.87 3.25 27.99
N GLU A 409 14.21 2.64 28.97
CA GLU A 409 14.79 2.29 30.25
C GLU A 409 14.92 0.76 30.31
N GLY A 410 16.02 0.28 30.88
CA GLY A 410 16.29 -1.14 31.06
C GLY A 410 17.64 -1.37 31.73
N GLU A 411 17.80 -2.52 32.37
CA GLU A 411 19.06 -2.90 33.00
C GLU A 411 20.18 -2.95 31.95
N GLY A 412 21.33 -2.35 32.27
CA GLY A 412 22.49 -2.28 31.38
C GLY A 412 22.40 -1.22 30.26
N LEU A 413 21.30 -0.46 30.16
CA LEU A 413 21.18 0.66 29.23
C LEU A 413 21.65 1.97 29.88
N PRO A 414 22.43 2.81 29.17
CA PRO A 414 22.76 4.16 29.63
C PRO A 414 21.51 5.02 29.83
N ALA A 415 21.54 5.91 30.83
CA ALA A 415 20.45 6.86 31.07
C ALA A 415 20.23 7.78 29.86
N GLY A 416 18.97 7.99 29.49
CA GLY A 416 18.59 8.81 28.33
C GLY A 416 18.73 8.11 26.98
N CYS A 417 18.92 6.78 26.95
CA CYS A 417 18.90 6.02 25.70
C CYS A 417 17.56 6.22 24.98
N MET A 418 17.61 6.50 23.68
CA MET A 418 16.42 6.69 22.85
C MET A 418 16.34 5.60 21.79
N ALA A 419 15.12 5.14 21.52
CA ALA A 419 14.84 4.22 20.43
C ALA A 419 13.51 4.53 19.74
N HIS A 420 13.23 3.79 18.68
CA HIS A 420 12.03 3.92 17.87
C HIS A 420 10.76 3.60 18.69
N LYS A 421 9.83 4.56 18.81
CA LYS A 421 8.62 4.48 19.65
C LYS A 421 7.78 3.24 19.35
N GLY A 422 7.45 2.98 18.09
CA GLY A 422 6.71 1.76 17.70
C GLY A 422 7.35 0.46 18.19
N MET A 423 8.65 0.27 17.91
CA MET A 423 9.43 -0.89 18.35
C MET A 423 9.51 -1.04 19.87
N VAL A 424 9.67 0.08 20.61
CA VAL A 424 9.72 0.05 22.08
C VAL A 424 8.40 -0.40 22.67
N ILE A 425 7.28 0.13 22.17
CA ILE A 425 5.94 -0.26 22.64
C ILE A 425 5.70 -1.73 22.29
N ALA A 426 6.06 -2.17 21.09
CA ALA A 426 5.93 -3.58 20.67
C ALA A 426 6.76 -4.53 21.54
N ALA A 427 8.02 -4.19 21.83
CA ALA A 427 8.87 -4.98 22.70
C ALA A 427 8.32 -5.07 24.13
N ARG A 428 7.80 -3.97 24.69
CA ARG A 428 7.14 -3.96 26.01
C ARG A 428 5.87 -4.81 26.02
N SER A 429 5.10 -4.80 24.94
CA SER A 429 3.93 -5.66 24.80
C SER A 429 4.33 -7.15 24.81
N VAL A 430 5.37 -7.53 24.05
CA VAL A 430 5.89 -8.91 24.08
C VAL A 430 6.35 -9.28 25.49
N LEU A 431 7.13 -8.42 26.15
CA LEU A 431 7.59 -8.65 27.52
C LEU A 431 6.42 -8.87 28.49
N THR A 432 5.40 -8.01 28.43
CA THR A 432 4.20 -8.14 29.27
C THR A 432 3.51 -9.49 29.06
N ARG A 433 3.40 -9.96 27.80
CA ARG A 433 2.83 -11.28 27.49
C ARG A 433 3.70 -12.44 27.96
N LEU A 434 5.03 -12.29 27.93
CA LEU A 434 5.95 -13.29 28.46
C LEU A 434 5.79 -13.43 29.98
N ASP A 435 5.65 -12.30 30.69
CA ASP A 435 5.42 -12.28 32.14
C ASP A 435 4.06 -12.86 32.53
N GLU A 436 2.99 -12.51 31.80
CA GLU A 436 1.63 -13.03 32.00
C GLU A 436 1.55 -14.54 31.76
N SER A 437 2.15 -15.02 30.67
CA SER A 437 2.08 -16.43 30.28
C SER A 437 3.04 -17.32 31.08
N ARG A 438 4.12 -16.77 31.63
CA ARG A 438 5.25 -17.48 32.28
C ARG A 438 5.93 -18.53 31.39
N ALA A 439 5.58 -18.59 30.12
CA ALA A 439 5.99 -19.66 29.22
C ALA A 439 7.51 -19.71 28.99
N LEU A 440 8.17 -18.54 28.98
CA LEU A 440 9.63 -18.49 28.84
C LEU A 440 10.33 -19.11 30.06
N ASN A 441 9.87 -18.77 31.26
CA ASN A 441 10.42 -19.31 32.51
C ASN A 441 10.19 -20.82 32.61
N GLU A 442 9.02 -21.29 32.19
CA GLU A 442 8.70 -22.73 32.14
C GLU A 442 9.60 -23.46 31.14
N ALA A 443 9.79 -22.92 29.93
CA ALA A 443 10.69 -23.48 28.92
C ALA A 443 12.13 -23.60 29.44
N CYS A 444 12.68 -22.51 29.99
CA CYS A 444 14.03 -22.51 30.57
C CYS A 444 14.16 -23.47 31.77
N SER A 445 13.12 -23.60 32.60
CA SER A 445 13.13 -24.51 33.76
C SER A 445 13.08 -25.98 33.34
N SER A 446 12.38 -26.29 32.25
CA SER A 446 12.26 -27.67 31.71
C SER A 446 13.55 -28.22 31.10
N ARG A 447 14.44 -27.33 30.62
CA ARG A 447 15.73 -27.66 30.00
C ARG A 447 16.85 -26.84 30.64
N PRO A 448 17.22 -27.16 31.90
CA PRO A 448 18.29 -26.43 32.59
C PRO A 448 19.62 -26.61 31.83
N GLY A 449 20.28 -25.50 31.51
CA GLY A 449 21.55 -25.48 30.77
C GLY A 449 21.42 -25.12 29.29
N TYR A 450 20.20 -25.00 28.75
CA TYR A 450 20.00 -24.50 27.39
C TYR A 450 20.21 -22.98 27.35
N GLY A 451 20.77 -22.48 26.25
CA GLY A 451 20.90 -21.05 26.00
C GLY A 451 19.56 -20.40 25.64
N LEU A 452 19.49 -19.06 25.65
CA LEU A 452 18.33 -18.31 25.16
C LEU A 452 18.71 -17.61 23.85
N VAL A 453 17.92 -17.84 22.81
CA VAL A 453 18.06 -17.18 21.51
C VAL A 453 16.80 -16.42 21.19
N ILE A 454 16.94 -15.13 20.88
CA ILE A 454 15.85 -14.29 20.38
C ILE A 454 16.08 -14.09 18.89
N THR A 455 15.08 -14.40 18.07
CA THR A 455 15.18 -14.30 16.61
C THR A 455 13.94 -13.67 16.01
N GLY A 456 14.09 -13.04 14.85
CA GLY A 456 13.01 -12.41 14.11
C GLY A 456 13.53 -11.89 12.78
N GLU A 457 12.69 -11.94 11.75
CA GLU A 457 12.98 -11.30 10.46
C GLU A 457 12.06 -10.10 10.33
N TRP A 458 12.63 -8.94 9.98
CA TRP A 458 11.88 -7.75 9.59
C TRP A 458 11.85 -7.62 8.08
N ILE A 459 10.76 -7.03 7.54
CA ILE A 459 10.66 -6.78 6.11
C ILE A 459 11.92 -6.04 5.62
N ARG A 460 12.42 -6.55 4.48
CA ARG A 460 13.65 -6.28 3.74
C ARG A 460 13.91 -4.82 3.30
N PHE A 461 13.32 -3.81 3.95
CA PHE A 461 13.61 -2.40 3.67
C PHE A 461 14.91 -1.93 4.32
N THR A 462 15.29 -2.49 5.47
CA THR A 462 16.55 -2.20 6.18
C THR A 462 17.47 -3.42 6.19
N LYS A 463 18.16 -3.70 5.07
CA LYS A 463 19.42 -4.48 5.11
C LYS A 463 20.44 -3.70 5.94
N LYS A 464 20.38 -3.80 7.28
CA LYS A 464 21.44 -3.53 8.28
C LYS A 464 20.80 -3.45 9.67
N MET A 465 20.33 -4.58 10.17
CA MET A 465 20.21 -4.82 11.60
C MET A 465 20.27 -6.34 11.78
N PHE A 466 21.49 -6.86 11.75
CA PHE A 466 21.78 -8.12 12.41
C PHE A 466 21.99 -7.75 13.88
N TRP A 467 21.18 -8.33 14.77
CA TRP A 467 21.44 -8.34 16.21
C TRP A 467 22.17 -9.63 16.56
#